data_AF-A0A2D7ZJM0-F1
#
_entry.id   AF-A0A2D7ZJM0-F1
#
_cell.length_a   1.000
_cell.length_b   1.000
_cell.length_c   1.000
_cell.angle_alpha   90.00
_cell.angle_beta   90.00
_cell.angle_gamma   90.00
#
_symmetry.space_group_name_H-M   'P 1'
#
loop_
_entity.id
_entity.type
_entity.pdbx_description
1 polymer ?
#
loop_
_entity_poly.entity_id
_entity_poly.type
_entity_poly.pdbx_seq_one_letter_code
_entity_poly.pdbx_strand_id
1 'polypeptide(L)'
;MISPFLFALALVAQDADAADSAGTAPVETAAPAVAVAEAGYPPGAPRDPYGLVAWCYGALSAHKGLRDQVMPEVVRIETTYRRPGSSLEDDLQAYEDLDKLSERHLALFSRAIEAAEKASPRPISAQGAEALRRGRATWSRAAELPRARLAQEWMSWTLPARCETTAVTLEERARLMGPAFDLSAEIEPTGPDIETPDNDAPIVEAPVVEAEPGDVSGEPSQSEAPVIGG
;
A
#
# COMPACT_ATOMS: atom_id res chain seq x y z
N MET A 1 15.10 41.24 40.14
CA MET A 1 15.56 41.30 38.74
C MET A 1 14.56 40.55 37.90
N ILE A 2 13.64 41.27 37.27
CA ILE A 2 12.57 40.74 36.41
C ILE A 2 12.79 41.43 35.07
N SER A 3 13.00 40.66 34.01
CA SER A 3 13.18 41.18 32.65
C SER A 3 12.09 40.58 31.77
N PRO A 4 11.13 41.38 31.27
CA PRO A 4 10.15 40.94 30.29
C PRO A 4 10.68 41.29 28.88
N PHE A 5 10.96 40.28 28.07
CA PHE A 5 11.14 40.46 26.63
C PHE A 5 9.77 40.34 25.95
N LEU A 6 9.15 41.48 25.71
CA LEU A 6 8.08 41.66 24.73
C LEU A 6 8.74 41.73 23.34
N PHE A 7 8.59 40.68 22.54
CA PHE A 7 8.91 40.73 21.12
C PHE A 7 7.75 41.39 20.38
N ALA A 8 7.99 42.62 19.93
CA ALA A 8 7.10 43.38 19.07
C ALA A 8 7.18 42.87 17.63
N LEU A 9 6.01 42.64 17.03
CA LEU A 9 5.80 42.35 15.61
C LEU A 9 6.08 43.63 14.82
N ALA A 10 7.20 43.71 14.10
CA ALA A 10 7.49 44.80 13.18
C ALA A 10 7.15 44.38 11.74
N LEU A 11 6.04 44.94 11.25
CA LEU A 11 5.63 44.98 9.86
C LEU A 11 6.73 45.67 9.03
N VAL A 12 7.36 44.96 8.09
CA VAL A 12 8.15 45.60 7.03
C VAL A 12 7.27 45.71 5.79
N ALA A 13 6.65 46.88 5.65
CA ALA A 13 6.18 47.38 4.37
C ALA A 13 7.41 47.92 3.62
N GLN A 14 7.72 47.35 2.45
CA GLN A 14 8.66 47.95 1.50
C GLN A 14 7.84 48.71 0.47
N ASP A 15 7.79 50.04 0.65
CA ASP A 15 7.48 51.02 -0.38
C ASP A 15 8.82 51.41 -1.03
N ALA A 16 8.91 51.28 -2.35
CA ALA A 16 10.01 51.85 -3.14
C ALA A 16 9.42 52.47 -4.41
N ASP A 17 9.61 53.78 -4.49
CA ASP A 17 9.12 54.74 -5.48
C ASP A 17 9.52 54.46 -6.95
N ALA A 18 8.51 54.68 -7.81
CA ALA A 18 8.46 55.46 -9.05
C ALA A 18 9.54 55.38 -10.16
N ALA A 19 9.01 55.09 -11.35
CA ALA A 19 9.25 55.67 -12.69
C ALA A 19 10.47 55.20 -13.53
N ASP A 20 10.22 54.47 -14.63
CA ASP A 20 10.17 55.06 -15.98
C ASP A 20 9.60 54.08 -17.05
N SER A 21 8.75 54.64 -17.93
CA SER A 21 8.38 54.25 -19.31
C SER A 21 8.06 52.80 -19.72
N ALA A 22 6.78 52.58 -20.07
CA ALA A 22 6.29 52.21 -21.42
C ALA A 22 5.10 51.24 -21.35
N GLY A 23 3.98 51.64 -21.96
CA GLY A 23 2.72 50.91 -21.93
C GLY A 23 2.79 49.51 -22.53
N THR A 24 2.20 48.56 -21.82
CA THR A 24 1.63 47.31 -22.37
C THR A 24 0.44 46.95 -21.49
N ALA A 25 -0.66 46.53 -22.13
CA ALA A 25 -1.94 46.19 -21.53
C ALA A 25 -1.82 45.20 -20.34
N PRO A 26 -2.78 45.19 -19.40
CA PRO A 26 -2.69 44.33 -18.23
C PRO A 26 -2.82 42.87 -18.65
N VAL A 27 -1.70 42.15 -18.59
CA VAL A 27 -1.72 40.68 -18.56
C VAL A 27 -2.22 40.30 -17.18
N GLU A 28 -3.35 39.59 -17.16
CA GLU A 28 -3.88 38.90 -16.00
C GLU A 28 -2.78 38.00 -15.42
N THR A 29 -2.18 38.44 -14.31
CA THR A 29 -1.22 37.67 -13.54
C THR A 29 -1.92 36.43 -13.02
N ALA A 30 -1.78 35.32 -13.73
CA ALA A 30 -2.11 34.01 -13.23
C ALA A 30 -1.34 33.82 -11.90
N ALA A 31 -2.09 33.64 -10.81
CA ALA A 31 -1.52 33.33 -9.51
C ALA A 31 -0.58 32.12 -9.64
N PRO A 32 0.60 32.13 -8.99
CA PRO A 32 1.48 30.98 -9.02
C PRO A 32 0.73 29.78 -8.43
N ALA A 33 0.63 28.70 -9.21
CA ALA A 33 0.16 27.41 -8.70
C ALA A 33 0.98 27.08 -7.45
N VAL A 34 0.31 26.97 -6.30
CA VAL A 34 0.97 26.57 -5.06
C VAL A 34 1.51 25.16 -5.30
N ALA A 35 2.83 25.04 -5.42
CA ALA A 35 3.48 23.75 -5.50
C ALA A 35 3.16 23.00 -4.20
N VAL A 36 2.30 21.99 -4.29
CA VAL A 36 2.02 21.09 -3.17
C VAL A 36 3.33 20.39 -2.86
N ALA A 37 3.95 20.73 -1.74
CA ALA A 37 5.18 20.09 -1.30
C ALA A 37 4.96 18.58 -1.23
N GLU A 38 5.77 17.83 -1.98
CA GLU A 38 5.64 16.38 -2.07
C GLU A 38 5.92 15.76 -0.70
N ALA A 39 5.00 14.96 -0.16
CA ALA A 39 5.17 14.32 1.15
C ALA A 39 6.48 13.52 1.21
N GLY A 40 7.21 13.53 2.32
CA GLY A 40 8.48 12.79 2.44
C GLY A 40 8.32 11.27 2.27
N TYR A 41 9.42 10.58 1.93
CA TYR A 41 9.44 9.12 1.93
C TYR A 41 9.49 8.57 3.37
N PRO A 42 8.73 7.52 3.70
CA PRO A 42 8.82 6.88 5.01
C PRO A 42 10.22 6.29 5.25
N PRO A 43 10.72 6.26 6.51
CA PRO A 43 11.98 5.63 6.84
C PRO A 43 12.02 4.16 6.42
N GLY A 44 13.08 3.75 5.71
CA GLY A 44 13.25 2.37 5.26
C GLY A 44 12.36 1.93 4.09
N ALA A 45 11.48 2.81 3.58
CA ALA A 45 10.67 2.52 2.41
C ALA A 45 11.48 2.64 1.11
N PRO A 46 11.18 1.83 0.08
CA PRO A 46 11.76 1.99 -1.25
C PRO A 46 11.42 3.36 -1.85
N ARG A 47 12.30 3.84 -2.73
CA ARG A 47 12.11 5.12 -3.45
C ARG A 47 11.44 4.96 -4.81
N ASP A 48 11.39 3.75 -5.35
CA ASP A 48 10.64 3.49 -6.58
C ASP A 48 9.14 3.35 -6.26
N PRO A 49 8.23 3.84 -7.13
CA PRO A 49 6.79 3.82 -6.86
C PRO A 49 6.22 2.42 -6.57
N TYR A 50 6.65 1.42 -7.35
CA TYR A 50 6.18 0.04 -7.20
C TYR A 50 6.59 -0.55 -5.84
N GLY A 51 7.87 -0.48 -5.51
CA GLY A 51 8.39 -0.91 -4.22
C GLY A 51 7.79 -0.14 -3.04
N LEU A 52 7.54 1.17 -3.20
CA LEU A 52 6.90 1.97 -2.15
C LEU A 52 5.47 1.47 -1.88
N VAL A 53 4.67 1.25 -2.91
CA VAL A 53 3.28 0.77 -2.76
C VAL A 53 3.25 -0.62 -2.12
N ALA A 54 4.14 -1.53 -2.54
CA ALA A 54 4.28 -2.85 -1.92
C ALA A 54 4.70 -2.76 -0.44
N TRP A 55 5.61 -1.84 -0.10
CA TRP A 55 5.98 -1.56 1.29
C TRP A 55 4.79 -1.01 2.10
N CYS A 56 4.02 -0.07 1.54
CA CYS A 56 2.83 0.49 2.18
C CYS A 56 1.77 -0.58 2.44
N TYR A 57 1.55 -1.51 1.50
CA TYR A 57 0.70 -2.68 1.69
C TYR A 57 1.18 -3.53 2.88
N GLY A 58 2.48 -3.84 2.93
CA GLY A 58 3.07 -4.60 4.03
C GLY A 58 2.91 -3.93 5.39
N ALA A 59 3.19 -2.63 5.48
CA ALA A 59 3.10 -1.87 6.73
C ALA A 59 1.66 -1.77 7.25
N LEU A 60 0.70 -1.46 6.35
CA LEU A 60 -0.71 -1.33 6.71
C LEU A 60 -1.35 -2.67 7.07
N SER A 61 -1.04 -3.73 6.33
CA SER A 61 -1.56 -5.07 6.63
C SER A 61 -1.08 -5.57 7.99
N ALA A 62 0.19 -5.31 8.34
CA ALA A 62 0.71 -5.64 9.67
C ALA A 62 0.08 -4.79 10.79
N HIS A 63 -0.13 -3.48 10.57
CA HIS A 63 -0.84 -2.62 11.52
C HIS A 63 -2.27 -3.09 11.78
N LYS A 64 -3.05 -3.36 10.72
CA LYS A 64 -4.43 -3.89 10.84
C LYS A 64 -4.46 -5.23 11.56
N GLY A 65 -3.48 -6.11 11.30
CA GLY A 65 -3.36 -7.41 11.95
C GLY A 65 -3.15 -7.37 13.47
N LEU A 66 -2.74 -6.22 14.03
CA LEU A 66 -2.57 -6.04 15.48
C LEU A 66 -3.86 -5.62 16.20
N ARG A 67 -4.92 -5.27 15.47
CA ARG A 67 -6.14 -4.66 16.02
C ARG A 67 -6.70 -5.45 17.20
N ASP A 68 -6.98 -6.74 17.02
CA ASP A 68 -7.59 -7.56 18.08
C ASP A 68 -6.72 -7.65 19.34
N GLN A 69 -5.40 -7.63 19.17
CA GLN A 69 -4.44 -7.65 20.28
C GLN A 69 -4.46 -6.34 21.09
N VAL A 70 -4.58 -5.19 20.41
CA VAL A 70 -4.44 -3.87 21.04
C VAL A 70 -5.76 -3.30 21.54
N MET A 71 -6.89 -3.67 20.93
CA MET A 71 -8.21 -3.08 21.24
C MET A 71 -8.59 -3.16 22.74
N PRO A 72 -8.31 -4.23 23.51
CA PRO A 72 -8.61 -4.23 24.94
C PRO A 72 -7.89 -3.11 25.72
N GLU A 73 -6.63 -2.82 25.37
CA GLU A 73 -5.89 -1.70 25.97
C GLU A 73 -6.37 -0.35 25.43
N VAL A 74 -6.73 -0.24 24.14
CA VAL A 74 -7.33 0.97 23.57
C VAL A 74 -8.62 1.33 24.31
N VAL A 75 -9.52 0.37 24.51
CA VAL A 75 -10.78 0.57 25.26
C VAL A 75 -10.48 1.02 26.70
N ARG A 76 -9.48 0.44 27.36
CA ARG A 76 -9.05 0.88 28.71
C ARG A 76 -8.54 2.32 28.70
N ILE A 77 -7.71 2.69 27.71
CA ILE A 77 -7.13 4.03 27.56
C ILE A 77 -8.24 5.06 27.30
N GLU A 78 -9.12 4.82 26.33
CA GLU A 78 -10.23 5.74 25.99
C GLU A 78 -11.27 5.84 27.10
N THR A 79 -11.42 4.79 27.91
CA THR A 79 -12.24 4.87 29.13
C THR A 79 -11.59 5.73 30.21
N THR A 80 -10.27 5.64 30.36
CA THR A 80 -9.53 6.33 31.44
C THR A 80 -9.32 7.81 31.15
N TYR A 81 -9.02 8.17 29.90
CA TYR A 81 -8.57 9.52 29.51
C TYR A 81 -9.58 10.25 28.61
N ARG A 82 -10.87 9.91 28.75
CA ARG A 82 -11.93 10.45 27.91
C ARG A 82 -12.05 11.97 27.99
N ARG A 83 -12.34 12.60 26.85
CA ARG A 83 -12.65 14.04 26.79
C ARG A 83 -13.98 14.34 27.50
N PRO A 84 -14.08 15.39 28.34
CA PRO A 84 -15.36 15.81 28.90
C PRO A 84 -16.41 16.05 27.82
N GLY A 85 -17.61 15.48 27.98
CA GLY A 85 -18.73 15.63 27.04
C GLY A 85 -18.71 14.70 25.83
N SER A 86 -17.75 13.76 25.73
CA SER A 86 -17.75 12.69 24.73
C SER A 86 -18.26 11.36 25.31
N SER A 87 -18.74 10.46 24.43
CA SER A 87 -19.11 9.09 24.79
C SER A 87 -18.04 8.09 24.36
N LEU A 88 -17.95 6.95 25.06
CA LEU A 88 -17.01 5.88 24.68
C LEU A 88 -17.30 5.36 23.27
N GLU A 89 -18.58 5.32 22.90
CA GLU A 89 -19.02 4.85 21.60
C GLU A 89 -18.49 5.76 20.49
N ASP A 90 -18.60 7.08 20.65
CA ASP A 90 -18.07 8.04 19.69
C ASP A 90 -16.54 7.94 19.56
N ASP A 91 -15.83 7.78 20.68
CA ASP A 91 -14.37 7.63 20.68
C ASP A 91 -13.95 6.33 19.97
N LEU A 92 -14.68 5.23 20.19
CA LEU A 92 -14.39 3.93 19.57
C LEU A 92 -14.76 3.88 18.08
N GLN A 93 -15.72 4.70 17.63
CA GLN A 93 -16.11 4.79 16.23
C GLN A 93 -14.93 5.18 15.32
N ALA A 94 -14.01 6.02 15.80
CA ALA A 94 -12.81 6.40 15.05
C ALA A 94 -11.96 5.19 14.63
N TYR A 95 -11.89 4.15 15.46
CA TYR A 95 -11.13 2.93 15.17
C TYR A 95 -11.87 2.00 14.20
N GLU A 96 -13.20 1.99 14.21
CA GLU A 96 -14.00 1.29 13.20
C GLU A 96 -13.87 1.95 11.82
N ASP A 97 -13.85 3.29 11.78
CA ASP A 97 -13.68 4.03 10.53
C ASP A 97 -12.26 3.88 9.96
N LEU A 98 -11.25 3.85 10.83
CA LEU A 98 -9.87 3.53 10.47
C LEU A 98 -9.75 2.12 9.89
N ASP A 99 -10.46 1.13 10.45
CA ASP A 99 -10.45 -0.24 9.97
C ASP A 99 -10.99 -0.36 8.54
N LYS A 100 -12.14 0.29 8.27
CA LYS A 100 -12.74 0.38 6.92
C LYS A 100 -11.85 1.15 5.95
N LEU A 101 -11.23 2.25 6.40
CA LEU A 101 -10.29 3.01 5.58
C LEU A 101 -9.07 2.16 5.19
N SER A 102 -8.55 1.39 6.14
CA SER A 102 -7.42 0.49 5.93
C SER A 102 -7.73 -0.57 4.89
N GLU A 103 -8.94 -1.14 4.90
CA GLU A 103 -9.39 -2.11 3.88
C GLU A 103 -9.42 -1.51 2.47
N ARG A 104 -9.95 -0.29 2.34
CA ARG A 104 -9.97 0.42 1.05
C ARG A 104 -8.55 0.67 0.52
N HIS A 105 -7.63 1.09 1.40
CA HIS A 105 -6.23 1.30 1.02
C HIS A 105 -5.52 -0.02 0.66
N LEU A 106 -5.74 -1.10 1.41
CA LEU A 106 -5.18 -2.42 1.06
C LEU A 106 -5.67 -2.89 -0.32
N ALA A 107 -6.95 -2.70 -0.63
CA ALA A 107 -7.51 -3.00 -1.94
C ALA A 107 -6.89 -2.13 -3.04
N LEU A 108 -6.72 -0.82 -2.81
CA LEU A 108 -6.03 0.08 -3.74
C LEU A 108 -4.60 -0.37 -4.02
N PHE A 109 -3.84 -0.66 -2.96
CA PHE A 109 -2.44 -1.09 -3.08
C PHE A 109 -2.32 -2.42 -3.83
N SER A 110 -3.19 -3.40 -3.54
CA SER A 110 -3.21 -4.68 -4.27
C SER A 110 -3.40 -4.45 -5.77
N ARG A 111 -4.44 -3.69 -6.15
CA ARG A 111 -4.72 -3.39 -7.56
C ARG A 111 -3.57 -2.65 -8.25
N ALA A 112 -2.96 -1.67 -7.57
CA ALA A 112 -1.83 -0.93 -8.11
C ALA A 112 -0.60 -1.82 -8.36
N ILE A 113 -0.31 -2.75 -7.43
CA ILE A 113 0.77 -3.75 -7.55
C ILE A 113 0.48 -4.69 -8.72
N GLU A 114 -0.71 -5.29 -8.76
CA GLU A 114 -1.12 -6.22 -9.82
C GLU A 114 -1.10 -5.56 -11.21
N ALA A 115 -1.61 -4.33 -11.32
CA ALA A 115 -1.57 -3.57 -12.57
C ALA A 115 -0.12 -3.32 -13.01
N ALA A 116 0.76 -2.92 -12.09
CA ALA A 116 2.17 -2.68 -12.38
C ALA A 116 2.91 -3.96 -12.79
N GLU A 117 2.62 -5.09 -12.15
CA GLU A 117 3.17 -6.39 -12.52
C GLU A 117 2.72 -6.80 -13.93
N LYS A 118 1.42 -6.66 -14.25
CA LYS A 118 0.89 -6.96 -15.59
C LYS A 118 1.49 -6.06 -16.67
N ALA A 119 1.69 -4.78 -16.38
CA ALA A 119 2.20 -3.81 -17.34
C ALA A 119 3.73 -3.85 -17.52
N SER A 120 4.44 -4.65 -16.72
CA SER A 120 5.90 -4.69 -16.74
C SER A 120 6.42 -5.63 -17.82
N PRO A 121 7.41 -5.20 -18.65
CA PRO A 121 8.05 -6.08 -19.64
C PRO A 121 9.00 -7.12 -19.00
N ARG A 122 9.25 -7.02 -17.69
CA ARG A 122 10.07 -7.96 -16.92
C ARG A 122 9.34 -8.39 -15.64
N PRO A 123 9.54 -9.61 -15.14
CA PRO A 123 8.97 -10.02 -13.86
C PRO A 123 9.51 -9.15 -12.70
N ILE A 124 8.64 -8.40 -12.03
CA ILE A 124 8.98 -7.51 -10.89
C ILE A 124 8.40 -7.99 -9.55
N SER A 125 7.67 -9.10 -9.53
CA SER A 125 6.99 -9.62 -8.33
C SER A 125 7.93 -9.93 -7.17
N ALA A 126 9.15 -10.42 -7.45
CA ALA A 126 10.15 -10.68 -6.41
C ALA A 126 10.59 -9.41 -5.66
N GLN A 127 10.73 -8.28 -6.38
CA GLN A 127 11.02 -6.97 -5.76
C GLN A 127 9.84 -6.51 -4.89
N GLY A 128 8.61 -6.69 -5.39
CA GLY A 128 7.38 -6.36 -4.66
C GLY A 128 7.25 -7.17 -3.37
N ALA A 129 7.45 -8.48 -3.43
CA ALA A 129 7.41 -9.38 -2.28
C ALA A 129 8.42 -8.97 -1.19
N GLU A 130 9.63 -8.60 -1.59
CA GLU A 130 10.67 -8.15 -0.66
C GLU A 130 10.33 -6.78 -0.04
N ALA A 131 9.81 -5.83 -0.82
CA ALA A 131 9.31 -4.57 -0.29
C ALA A 131 8.15 -4.75 0.69
N LEU A 132 7.22 -5.66 0.39
CA LEU A 132 6.11 -6.04 1.27
C LEU A 132 6.61 -6.63 2.58
N ARG A 133 7.62 -7.52 2.56
CA ARG A 133 8.26 -8.06 3.77
C ARG A 133 8.84 -6.94 4.63
N ARG A 134 9.57 -6.01 4.03
CA ARG A 134 10.11 -4.83 4.75
C ARG A 134 9.01 -3.93 5.31
N GLY A 135 7.89 -3.79 4.60
CA GLY A 135 6.71 -3.08 5.09
C GLY A 135 6.19 -3.70 6.37
N ARG A 136 5.95 -5.02 6.36
CA ARG A 136 5.50 -5.77 7.54
C ARG A 136 6.48 -5.66 8.70
N ALA A 137 7.77 -5.63 8.40
CA ALA A 137 8.83 -5.53 9.41
C ALA A 137 8.76 -4.22 10.25
N THR A 138 8.02 -3.20 9.81
CA THR A 138 7.70 -1.99 10.62
C THR A 138 7.10 -2.36 11.98
N TRP A 139 6.36 -3.48 12.04
CA TRP A 139 5.69 -3.97 13.25
C TRP A 139 6.32 -5.24 13.82
N SER A 140 7.50 -5.65 13.35
CA SER A 140 8.15 -6.90 13.76
C SER A 140 8.41 -7.01 15.27
N ARG A 141 8.64 -5.87 15.94
CA ARG A 141 8.88 -5.81 17.39
C ARG A 141 7.61 -5.67 18.23
N ALA A 142 6.41 -5.71 17.63
CA ALA A 142 5.16 -5.52 18.35
C ALA A 142 4.99 -6.51 19.52
N ALA A 143 5.41 -7.77 19.33
CA ALA A 143 5.33 -8.82 20.35
C ALA A 143 6.28 -8.60 21.54
N GLU A 144 7.33 -7.80 21.37
CA GLU A 144 8.32 -7.50 22.42
C GLU A 144 7.87 -6.33 23.31
N LEU A 145 6.88 -5.56 22.86
CA LEU A 145 6.41 -4.37 23.57
C LEU A 145 5.40 -4.74 24.67
N PRO A 146 5.44 -4.07 25.84
CA PRO A 146 4.34 -4.13 26.80
C PRO A 146 3.02 -3.72 26.14
N ARG A 147 1.91 -4.39 26.48
CA ARG A 147 0.60 -4.18 25.81
C ARG A 147 0.16 -2.71 25.77
N ALA A 148 0.32 -1.99 26.89
CA ALA A 148 0.00 -0.57 26.95
C ALA A 148 0.87 0.28 26.01
N ARG A 149 2.16 -0.05 25.85
CA ARG A 149 3.03 0.64 24.90
C ARG A 149 2.65 0.29 23.47
N LEU A 150 2.39 -0.98 23.18
CA LEU A 150 1.95 -1.42 21.85
C LEU A 150 0.66 -0.70 21.42
N ALA A 151 -0.34 -0.60 22.30
CA ALA A 151 -1.57 0.11 22.01
C ALA A 151 -1.33 1.60 21.71
N GLN A 152 -0.50 2.28 22.50
CA GLN A 152 -0.16 3.69 22.27
C GLN A 152 0.56 3.90 20.93
N GLU A 153 1.54 3.06 20.60
CA GLU A 153 2.23 3.11 19.30
C GLU A 153 1.24 2.88 18.16
N TRP A 154 0.39 1.85 18.29
CA TRP A 154 -0.63 1.50 17.29
C TRP A 154 -1.65 2.63 17.07
N MET A 155 -2.11 3.29 18.14
CA MET A 155 -3.02 4.44 18.09
C MET A 155 -2.36 5.66 17.46
N SER A 156 -1.05 5.86 17.68
CA SER A 156 -0.32 7.02 17.17
C SER A 156 0.14 6.87 15.71
N TRP A 157 0.12 5.65 15.19
CA TRP A 157 0.58 5.37 13.83
C TRP A 157 -0.48 5.75 12.80
N THR A 158 -0.03 6.33 11.69
CA THR A 158 -0.88 6.64 10.54
C THR A 158 -0.21 6.16 9.26
N LEU A 159 -1.03 5.82 8.27
CA LEU A 159 -0.54 5.51 6.94
C LEU A 159 0.16 6.75 6.35
N PRO A 160 1.41 6.66 5.89
CA PRO A 160 2.09 7.80 5.30
C PRO A 160 1.34 8.35 4.09
N ALA A 161 1.13 9.68 4.03
CA ALA A 161 0.33 10.34 2.99
C ALA A 161 0.79 10.04 1.55
N ARG A 162 2.09 9.76 1.35
CA ARG A 162 2.65 9.38 0.04
C ARG A 162 2.12 8.04 -0.48
N CYS A 163 1.70 7.12 0.41
CA CYS A 163 1.28 5.78 0.03
C CYS A 163 0.08 5.80 -0.93
N GLU A 164 -0.98 6.53 -0.58
CA GLU A 164 -2.20 6.61 -1.38
C GLU A 164 -1.93 7.28 -2.74
N THR A 165 -1.31 8.46 -2.73
CA THR A 165 -1.04 9.22 -3.96
C THR A 165 -0.13 8.47 -4.93
N THR A 166 0.87 7.75 -4.41
CA THR A 166 1.77 6.91 -5.23
C THR A 166 1.02 5.71 -5.80
N ALA A 167 0.14 5.08 -5.03
CA ALA A 167 -0.64 3.93 -5.49
C ALA A 167 -1.60 4.30 -6.63
N VAL A 168 -2.34 5.41 -6.49
CA VAL A 168 -3.21 5.93 -7.55
C VAL A 168 -2.40 6.21 -8.82
N THR A 169 -1.30 6.95 -8.68
CA THR A 169 -0.43 7.30 -9.81
C THR A 169 0.18 6.05 -10.48
N LEU A 170 0.57 5.05 -9.68
CA LEU A 170 1.13 3.79 -10.19
C LEU A 170 0.08 3.00 -10.96
N GLU A 171 -1.12 2.84 -10.40
CA GLU A 171 -2.24 2.12 -11.03
C GLU A 171 -2.62 2.78 -12.38
N GLU A 172 -2.76 4.10 -12.41
CA GLU A 172 -3.06 4.85 -13.63
C GLU A 172 -1.99 4.65 -14.71
N ARG A 173 -0.71 4.83 -14.36
CA ARG A 173 0.39 4.64 -15.31
C ARG A 173 0.47 3.20 -15.83
N ALA A 174 0.30 2.23 -14.93
CA ALA A 174 0.33 0.82 -15.30
C ALA A 174 -0.82 0.46 -16.25
N ARG A 175 -2.03 0.98 -16.02
CA ARG A 175 -3.18 0.78 -16.92
C ARG A 175 -2.95 1.36 -18.31
N LEU A 176 -2.26 2.50 -18.42
CA LEU A 176 -1.90 3.09 -19.71
C LEU A 176 -0.87 2.25 -20.48
N MET A 177 0.00 1.54 -19.76
CA MET A 177 1.05 0.69 -20.36
C MET A 177 0.59 -0.75 -20.62
N GLY A 178 -0.42 -1.24 -19.90
CA GLY A 178 -0.91 -2.62 -19.96
C GLY A 178 -1.29 -3.12 -21.37
N PRO A 179 -2.06 -2.36 -22.18
CA PRO A 179 -2.44 -2.79 -23.53
C PRO A 179 -1.26 -2.98 -24.47
N ALA A 180 -0.13 -2.29 -24.24
CA ALA A 180 1.06 -2.42 -25.08
C ALA A 180 1.81 -3.75 -24.87
N PHE A 181 1.51 -4.49 -23.79
CA PHE A 181 2.21 -5.72 -23.41
C PHE A 181 1.27 -6.92 -23.21
N ASP A 182 -0.03 -6.78 -23.56
CA ASP A 182 -0.98 -7.88 -23.48
C ASP A 182 -0.82 -8.82 -24.69
N LEU A 183 0.16 -9.72 -24.60
CA LEU A 183 0.44 -10.75 -25.61
C LEU A 183 -0.69 -11.80 -25.74
N SER A 184 -1.72 -11.75 -24.86
CA SER A 184 -2.90 -12.62 -24.93
C SER A 184 -4.07 -11.97 -25.69
N ALA A 185 -4.05 -10.65 -25.89
CA ALA A 185 -5.04 -9.94 -26.69
C ALA A 185 -4.88 -10.18 -28.21
N GLU A 186 -3.72 -10.68 -28.65
CA GLU A 186 -3.42 -11.01 -30.06
C GLU A 186 -3.73 -12.49 -30.40
N ILE A 187 -4.71 -13.08 -29.70
CA ILE A 187 -5.37 -14.31 -30.13
C ILE A 187 -6.86 -14.00 -30.33
N GLU A 188 -7.16 -12.96 -31.11
CA GLU A 188 -8.40 -13.00 -31.88
C GLU A 188 -8.15 -13.96 -33.05
N PRO A 189 -8.89 -15.07 -33.17
CA PRO A 189 -8.80 -15.90 -34.34
C PRO A 189 -9.36 -15.10 -35.52
N THR A 190 -8.49 -14.39 -36.24
CA THR A 190 -8.75 -14.09 -37.65
C THR A 190 -8.57 -15.40 -38.41
N GLY A 191 -9.48 -16.34 -38.16
CA GLY A 191 -9.59 -17.53 -38.99
C GLY A 191 -10.15 -17.10 -40.34
N PRO A 192 -9.53 -17.48 -41.46
CA PRO A 192 -10.24 -17.43 -42.73
C PRO A 192 -11.45 -18.36 -42.62
N ASP A 193 -12.62 -17.89 -43.07
CA ASP A 193 -13.77 -18.73 -43.39
C ASP A 193 -13.27 -19.86 -44.31
N ILE A 194 -13.10 -21.06 -43.75
CA ILE A 194 -12.96 -22.29 -44.51
C ILE A 194 -14.35 -22.91 -44.51
N GLU A 195 -15.05 -22.78 -45.64
CA GLU A 195 -16.17 -23.65 -46.00
C GLU A 195 -15.74 -25.10 -45.84
N THR A 196 -16.41 -25.83 -44.95
CA THR A 196 -16.34 -27.28 -44.85
C THR A 196 -16.96 -27.92 -46.09
N PRO A 197 -16.31 -28.89 -46.74
CA PRO A 197 -17.01 -30.00 -47.37
C PRO A 197 -16.87 -31.26 -46.51
N ASP A 198 -18.03 -31.83 -46.19
CA ASP A 198 -18.21 -33.23 -45.79
C ASP A 198 -17.44 -34.17 -46.72
N ASN A 199 -16.60 -35.06 -46.16
CA ASN A 199 -16.58 -36.46 -46.61
C ASN A 199 -15.91 -37.42 -45.61
N ASP A 200 -16.44 -38.63 -45.63
CA ASP A 200 -16.39 -39.76 -44.72
C ASP A 200 -15.04 -40.47 -44.50
N ALA A 201 -14.96 -41.01 -43.26
CA ALA A 201 -14.34 -42.28 -42.80
C ALA A 201 -12.83 -42.37 -42.47
N PRO A 202 -12.39 -43.30 -41.59
CA PRO A 202 -13.10 -44.05 -40.53
C PRO A 202 -12.50 -43.83 -39.11
N ILE A 203 -13.33 -44.17 -38.11
CA ILE A 203 -12.98 -44.28 -36.68
C ILE A 203 -11.85 -45.30 -36.50
N VAL A 204 -10.77 -44.89 -35.83
CA VAL A 204 -9.79 -45.81 -35.21
C VAL A 204 -9.92 -45.69 -33.71
N GLU A 205 -10.23 -46.80 -33.08
CA GLU A 205 -10.57 -46.98 -31.68
C GLU A 205 -9.29 -47.13 -30.83
N ALA A 206 -9.10 -46.19 -29.88
CA ALA A 206 -8.46 -46.26 -28.54
C ALA A 206 -6.97 -46.74 -28.39
N PRO A 207 -6.24 -46.31 -27.33
CA PRO A 207 -6.59 -46.69 -25.96
C PRO A 207 -6.64 -45.54 -24.94
N VAL A 208 -7.57 -45.72 -24.02
CA VAL A 208 -7.65 -45.12 -22.68
C VAL A 208 -6.32 -45.33 -21.96
N VAL A 209 -5.71 -44.24 -21.51
CA VAL A 209 -4.66 -44.30 -20.47
C VAL A 209 -5.36 -44.13 -19.14
N GLU A 210 -5.46 -45.24 -18.43
CA GLU A 210 -5.94 -45.38 -17.07
C GLU A 210 -4.99 -44.65 -16.12
N ALA A 211 -5.54 -43.77 -15.29
CA ALA A 211 -4.81 -43.11 -14.22
C ALA A 211 -4.73 -44.05 -13.02
N GLU A 212 -3.54 -44.59 -12.74
CA GLU A 212 -3.25 -45.16 -11.42
C GLU A 212 -2.96 -44.04 -10.40
N PRO A 213 -3.65 -44.02 -9.24
CA PRO A 213 -3.29 -43.15 -8.13
C PRO A 213 -2.11 -43.76 -7.37
N GLY A 214 -0.94 -43.13 -7.46
CA GLY A 214 0.22 -43.45 -6.65
C GLY A 214 0.00 -43.07 -5.18
N ASP A 215 -0.08 -44.10 -4.35
CA ASP A 215 0.01 -44.07 -2.88
C ASP A 215 1.36 -43.47 -2.46
N VAL A 216 1.33 -42.38 -1.68
CA VAL A 216 2.52 -41.85 -1.00
C VAL A 216 2.25 -41.92 0.50
N SER A 217 2.24 -43.14 1.03
CA SER A 217 2.48 -43.42 2.45
C SER A 217 3.92 -43.02 2.81
N GLY A 218 4.10 -41.76 3.18
CA GLY A 218 5.33 -41.23 3.78
C GLY A 218 5.31 -41.39 5.30
N GLU A 219 6.06 -42.38 5.77
CA GLU A 219 6.32 -42.73 7.17
C GLU A 219 7.01 -41.58 7.94
N PRO A 220 6.64 -41.30 9.22
CA PRO A 220 7.29 -40.26 10.00
C PRO A 220 8.64 -40.73 10.55
N SER A 221 9.72 -40.19 9.97
CA SER A 221 11.07 -40.31 10.49
C SER A 221 11.22 -39.53 11.80
N GLN A 222 11.34 -40.27 12.90
CA GLN A 222 11.71 -39.75 14.21
C GLN A 222 13.20 -39.37 14.18
N SER A 223 13.50 -38.09 14.30
CA SER A 223 14.86 -37.61 14.59
C SER A 223 14.98 -37.34 16.08
N GLU A 224 15.85 -38.12 16.72
CA GLU A 224 16.27 -38.07 18.11
C GLU A 224 16.69 -36.67 18.58
N ALA A 225 16.36 -36.37 19.83
CA ALA A 225 16.92 -35.27 20.62
C ALA A 225 18.26 -35.70 21.26
N PRO A 226 19.28 -34.83 21.31
CA PRO A 226 20.51 -35.15 22.02
C PRO A 226 20.34 -35.02 23.54
N VAL A 227 20.64 -36.11 24.24
CA VAL A 227 20.86 -36.18 25.68
C VAL A 227 22.15 -35.42 26.01
N ILE A 228 22.06 -34.33 26.77
CA ILE A 228 23.21 -33.77 27.49
C ILE A 228 23.12 -34.22 28.93
N GLY A 229 24.07 -35.06 29.36
CA GLY A 229 24.28 -35.46 30.74
C GLY A 229 25.76 -35.35 31.08
N GLY A 230 26.05 -34.85 32.29
CA GLY A 230 27.40 -34.79 32.89
C GLY A 230 27.70 -33.43 33.49
#